data_AF-A0A2N1DMX0-F1
#
_entry.id   AF-A0A2N1DMX0-F1
#
_cell.length_a   1.000
_cell.length_b   1.000
_cell.length_c   1.000
_cell.angle_alpha   90.00
_cell.angle_beta   90.00
_cell.angle_gamma   90.00
#
_symmetry.space_group_name_H-M   'P 1'
#
loop_
_entity.id
_entity.type
_entity.pdbx_description
1 polymer ?
#
loop_
_entity_poly.entity_id
_entity_poly.type
_entity_poly.pdbx_seq_one_letter_code
_entity_poly.pdbx_strand_id
1 'polypeptide(L)'
;MKILIGLIFSLMILGCSSQNLDDYANSSPKFDVESYFKGPLQAQGIVLDRGGKVTRRFTVEMIGTWTGNQGKLEEWFVFDDGEKTTRTWQITKLKEGHYIGTAGDVVGKALGESNGFALHWDYQLDLPVDGKEVRVTFDDWLYQVDNKVVINRSVITKWGFRVGEVILVITKK
;
A
#
# COMPACT_ATOMS: atom_id res chain seq x y z
N MET A 1 -41.77 27.63 1.50
CA MET A 1 -40.59 27.67 0.60
C MET A 1 -39.29 28.18 1.25
N LYS A 2 -39.30 28.73 2.48
CA LYS A 2 -38.06 29.13 3.20
C LYS A 2 -37.48 28.03 4.10
N ILE A 3 -38.31 27.08 4.55
CA ILE A 3 -37.91 25.98 5.44
C ILE A 3 -37.21 24.83 4.68
N LEU A 4 -37.46 24.68 3.37
CA LEU A 4 -36.86 23.62 2.55
C LEU A 4 -35.42 23.92 2.12
N ILE A 5 -34.98 25.18 2.20
CA ILE A 5 -33.60 25.59 1.85
C ILE A 5 -32.64 25.33 3.02
N GLY A 6 -33.13 25.33 4.27
CA GLY A 6 -32.32 25.06 5.45
C GLY A 6 -31.92 23.59 5.63
N LEU A 7 -32.68 22.64 5.05
CA LEU A 7 -32.40 21.21 5.21
C LEU A 7 -31.30 20.69 4.27
N ILE A 8 -31.03 21.39 3.16
CA ILE A 8 -30.02 20.98 2.16
C ILE A 8 -28.61 21.35 2.61
N PHE A 9 -28.45 22.35 3.48
CA PHE A 9 -27.13 22.79 3.96
C PHE A 9 -26.58 21.95 5.13
N SER A 10 -27.40 21.11 5.75
CA SER A 10 -27.00 20.30 6.92
C SER A 10 -26.41 18.92 6.57
N LEU A 11 -26.33 18.56 5.28
CA LEU A 11 -25.82 17.25 4.81
C LEU A 11 -24.37 17.27 4.31
N MET A 12 -23.66 18.40 4.39
CA MET A 12 -22.30 18.54 3.84
C MET A 12 -21.16 18.47 4.87
N ILE A 13 -21.42 17.98 6.09
CA ILE A 13 -20.36 17.79 7.11
C ILE A 13 -20.32 16.35 7.58
N LEU A 14 -20.37 15.40 6.65
CA LEU A 14 -19.68 14.13 6.90
C LEU A 14 -18.22 14.39 6.55
N GLY A 15 -17.48 14.87 7.56
CA GLY A 15 -16.03 15.05 7.44
C GLY A 15 -15.40 13.74 7.00
N CYS A 16 -14.86 13.71 5.80
CA CYS A 16 -13.86 12.72 5.41
C CYS A 16 -12.65 12.96 6.32
N SER A 17 -12.59 12.29 7.48
CA SER A 17 -11.33 12.18 8.20
C SER A 17 -10.42 11.33 7.31
N SER A 18 -9.52 11.99 6.59
CA SER A 18 -8.41 11.30 5.96
C SER A 18 -7.61 10.61 7.06
N GLN A 19 -7.22 9.36 6.81
CA GLN A 19 -6.39 8.63 7.75
C GLN A 19 -5.07 9.38 8.01
N ASN A 20 -4.67 9.50 9.27
CA ASN A 20 -3.45 10.19 9.66
C ASN A 20 -2.49 9.21 10.37
N LEU A 21 -1.23 9.20 9.95
CA LEU A 21 -0.16 8.41 10.57
C LEU A 21 0.06 8.77 12.05
N ASP A 22 -0.12 10.03 12.40
CA ASP A 22 0.07 10.53 13.77
C ASP A 22 -0.89 9.91 14.79
N ASP A 23 -2.05 9.41 14.34
CA ASP A 23 -3.00 8.69 15.19
C ASP A 23 -2.35 7.43 15.81
N TYR A 24 -1.26 6.93 15.22
CA TYR A 24 -0.54 5.75 15.68
C TYR A 24 0.77 6.06 16.42
N ALA A 25 1.18 7.32 16.60
CA ALA A 25 2.52 7.66 17.08
C ALA A 25 2.95 7.02 18.41
N ASN A 26 1.99 6.81 19.31
CA ASN A 26 2.21 6.25 20.65
C ASN A 26 1.91 4.74 20.74
N SER A 27 1.76 4.07 19.60
CA SER A 27 1.44 2.64 19.55
C SER A 27 2.69 1.76 19.51
N SER A 28 2.50 0.49 19.86
CA SER A 28 3.52 -0.56 19.79
C SER A 28 2.99 -1.78 19.03
N PRO A 29 3.83 -2.53 18.29
CA PRO A 29 5.27 -2.30 18.11
C PRO A 29 5.56 -1.07 17.25
N LYS A 30 6.79 -0.53 17.33
CA LYS A 30 7.26 0.43 16.32
C LYS A 30 7.65 -0.34 15.07
N PHE A 31 7.11 0.04 13.93
CA PHE A 31 7.33 -0.65 12.67
C PHE A 31 8.75 -0.36 12.17
N ASP A 32 9.66 -1.29 12.52
CA ASP A 32 11.00 -1.35 11.97
C ASP A 32 10.95 -2.01 10.58
N VAL A 33 10.77 -1.17 9.54
CA VAL A 33 10.67 -1.59 8.13
C VAL A 33 11.90 -2.41 7.71
N GLU A 34 13.09 -2.04 8.18
CA GLU A 34 14.33 -2.73 7.83
C GLU A 34 14.32 -4.15 8.35
N SER A 35 14.09 -4.27 9.65
CA SER A 35 14.14 -5.54 10.35
C SER A 35 12.99 -6.42 9.93
N TYR A 36 11.82 -5.84 9.61
CA TYR A 36 10.67 -6.59 9.15
C TYR A 36 10.87 -7.18 7.75
N PHE A 37 11.28 -6.37 6.77
CA PHE A 37 11.41 -6.85 5.39
C PHE A 37 12.72 -7.59 5.11
N LYS A 38 13.65 -7.69 6.07
CA LYS A 38 14.89 -8.46 5.87
C LYS A 38 14.66 -9.97 5.96
N GLY A 39 15.10 -10.68 4.93
CA GLY A 39 15.03 -12.14 4.83
C GLY A 39 13.86 -12.62 3.96
N PRO A 40 13.53 -13.92 4.02
CA PRO A 40 12.43 -14.50 3.26
C PRO A 40 11.07 -14.17 3.89
N LEU A 41 10.12 -13.74 3.06
CA LEU A 41 8.72 -13.51 3.43
C LEU A 41 7.79 -14.17 2.41
N GLN A 42 6.52 -14.28 2.78
CA GLN A 42 5.44 -14.65 1.87
C GLN A 42 4.26 -13.71 2.06
N ALA A 43 3.44 -13.57 1.04
CA ALA A 43 2.14 -12.93 1.17
C ALA A 43 1.03 -13.67 0.43
N GLN A 44 -0.20 -13.43 0.86
CA GLN A 44 -1.41 -13.83 0.14
C GLN A 44 -2.38 -12.66 0.14
N GLY A 45 -3.06 -12.44 -0.98
CA GLY A 45 -3.93 -11.28 -1.12
C GLY A 45 -5.02 -11.43 -2.16
N ILE A 46 -5.86 -10.39 -2.22
CA ILE A 46 -6.99 -10.25 -3.12
C ILE A 46 -6.97 -8.88 -3.77
N VAL A 47 -7.44 -8.81 -5.01
CA VAL A 47 -7.73 -7.56 -5.72
C VAL A 47 -9.24 -7.38 -5.78
N LEU A 48 -9.71 -6.20 -5.42
CA LEU A 48 -11.11 -5.81 -5.47
C LEU A 48 -11.32 -4.73 -6.54
N ASP A 49 -12.43 -4.82 -7.27
CA ASP A 49 -12.87 -3.72 -8.13
C ASP A 49 -13.43 -2.53 -7.32
N ARG A 50 -13.78 -1.44 -8.00
CA ARG A 50 -14.41 -0.26 -7.37
C ARG A 50 -15.70 -0.56 -6.59
N GLY A 51 -16.38 -1.67 -6.89
CA GLY A 51 -17.60 -2.12 -6.22
C GLY A 51 -17.33 -3.04 -5.03
N GLY A 52 -16.07 -3.36 -4.75
CA GLY A 52 -15.68 -4.29 -3.67
C GLY A 52 -15.83 -5.76 -4.05
N LYS A 53 -16.06 -6.09 -5.33
CA LYS A 53 -16.06 -7.48 -5.77
C LYS A 53 -14.62 -7.96 -5.91
N VAL A 54 -14.31 -9.12 -5.32
CA VAL A 54 -13.02 -9.78 -5.53
C VAL A 54 -12.91 -10.22 -7.00
N THR A 55 -11.91 -9.71 -7.70
CA THR A 55 -11.65 -10.01 -9.11
C THR A 55 -10.49 -10.96 -9.31
N ARG A 56 -9.48 -10.92 -8.42
CA ARG A 56 -8.30 -11.79 -8.47
C ARG A 56 -7.84 -12.16 -7.07
N ARG A 57 -7.14 -13.29 -6.97
CA ARG A 57 -6.41 -13.73 -5.76
C ARG A 57 -4.97 -14.00 -6.15
N PHE A 58 -4.04 -13.80 -5.24
CA PHE A 58 -2.63 -14.01 -5.52
C PHE A 58 -1.84 -14.43 -4.30
N THR A 59 -0.68 -15.04 -4.55
CA THR A 59 0.36 -15.27 -3.57
C THR A 59 1.64 -14.58 -4.02
N VAL A 60 2.48 -14.19 -3.07
CA VAL A 60 3.76 -13.54 -3.32
C VAL A 60 4.84 -14.24 -2.53
N GLU A 61 5.93 -14.61 -3.20
CA GLU A 61 7.19 -14.95 -2.54
C GLU A 61 8.06 -13.70 -2.52
N MET A 62 8.74 -13.43 -1.41
CA MET A 62 9.53 -12.21 -1.26
C MET A 62 10.86 -12.48 -0.57
N ILE A 63 11.89 -11.76 -0.99
CA ILE A 63 13.19 -11.75 -0.32
C ILE A 63 13.65 -10.31 -0.20
N GLY A 64 13.79 -9.83 1.03
CA GLY A 64 14.37 -8.53 1.29
C GLY A 64 15.81 -8.62 1.77
N THR A 65 16.63 -7.70 1.29
CA THR A 65 18.03 -7.54 1.69
C THR A 65 18.28 -6.09 2.06
N TRP A 66 19.11 -5.86 3.08
CA TRP A 66 19.37 -4.54 3.62
C TRP A 66 20.84 -4.36 3.98
N THR A 67 21.41 -3.24 3.54
CA THR A 67 22.79 -2.81 3.82
C THR A 67 22.78 -1.33 4.21
N GLY A 68 22.99 -1.03 5.48
CA GLY A 68 22.86 0.33 6.01
C GLY A 68 21.46 0.87 5.74
N ASN A 69 21.36 2.03 5.09
CA ASN A 69 20.07 2.66 4.75
C ASN A 69 19.48 2.20 3.41
N GLN A 70 20.09 1.22 2.74
CA GLN A 70 19.65 0.74 1.43
C GLN A 70 19.02 -0.65 1.55
N GLY A 71 17.78 -0.76 1.10
CA GLY A 71 17.00 -1.97 1.04
C GLY A 71 16.69 -2.38 -0.40
N LYS A 72 16.66 -3.68 -0.66
CA LYS A 72 16.13 -4.26 -1.89
C LYS A 72 15.08 -5.29 -1.51
N LEU A 73 13.86 -5.17 -2.03
CA LEU A 73 12.80 -6.16 -1.84
C LEU A 73 12.41 -6.74 -3.19
N GLU A 74 12.68 -8.03 -3.37
CA GLU A 74 12.31 -8.78 -4.57
C GLU A 74 11.02 -9.54 -4.31
N GLU A 75 10.08 -9.44 -5.23
CA GLU A 75 8.71 -9.94 -5.12
C GLU A 75 8.35 -10.75 -6.37
N TRP A 76 7.83 -11.97 -6.17
CA TRP A 76 7.35 -12.85 -7.23
C TRP A 76 5.88 -13.17 -7.00
N PHE A 77 5.00 -12.60 -7.83
CA PHE A 77 3.55 -12.76 -7.74
C PHE A 77 3.08 -13.94 -8.59
N VAL A 78 2.11 -14.68 -8.08
CA VAL A 78 1.35 -15.70 -8.81
C VAL A 78 -0.13 -15.45 -8.57
N PHE A 79 -0.86 -15.15 -9.64
CA PHE A 79 -2.30 -14.92 -9.61
C PHE A 79 -3.07 -16.22 -9.86
N ASP A 80 -4.35 -16.24 -9.48
CA ASP A 80 -5.21 -17.41 -9.58
C ASP A 80 -5.62 -17.79 -11.02
N ASP A 81 -5.43 -16.88 -11.97
CA ASP A 81 -5.52 -17.14 -13.42
C ASP A 81 -4.21 -17.67 -14.02
N GLY A 82 -3.15 -17.80 -13.22
CA GLY A 82 -1.83 -18.28 -13.63
C GLY A 82 -0.87 -17.19 -14.11
N GLU A 83 -1.29 -15.91 -14.17
CA GLU A 83 -0.38 -14.80 -14.46
C GLU A 83 0.73 -14.73 -13.41
N LYS A 84 1.94 -14.40 -13.86
CA LYS A 84 3.11 -14.20 -13.00
C LYS A 84 3.74 -12.86 -13.30
N THR A 85 3.98 -12.09 -12.26
CA THR A 85 4.68 -10.81 -12.36
C THR A 85 5.77 -10.73 -11.30
N THR A 86 6.74 -9.86 -11.52
CA THR A 86 7.80 -9.61 -10.56
C THR A 86 7.94 -8.13 -10.32
N ARG A 87 8.36 -7.77 -9.11
CA ARG A 87 8.72 -6.40 -8.76
C ARG A 87 9.96 -6.42 -7.89
N THR A 88 10.85 -5.46 -8.14
CA THR A 88 12.06 -5.28 -7.35
C THR A 88 12.10 -3.84 -6.89
N TRP A 89 11.83 -3.63 -5.61
CA TRP A 89 11.98 -2.34 -4.97
C TRP A 89 13.42 -2.07 -4.59
N GLN A 90 13.86 -0.84 -4.85
CA GLN A 90 15.05 -0.23 -4.23
C GLN A 90 14.56 0.82 -3.26
N ILE A 91 14.84 0.63 -1.97
CA ILE A 91 14.31 1.43 -0.88
C ILE A 91 15.48 2.13 -0.19
N THR A 92 15.42 3.45 -0.06
CA THR A 92 16.35 4.23 0.75
C THR A 92 15.65 4.72 2.00
N LYS A 93 16.14 4.34 3.17
CA LYS A 93 15.76 4.94 4.44
C LYS A 93 16.36 6.32 4.58
N LEU A 94 15.51 7.26 4.98
CA LEU A 94 15.88 8.63 5.32
C LEU A 94 15.89 8.81 6.85
N LYS A 95 15.58 10.01 7.32
CA LYS A 95 15.48 10.31 8.75
C LYS A 95 14.04 10.14 9.23
N GLU A 96 13.85 10.01 10.53
CA GLU A 96 12.54 10.17 11.18
C GLU A 96 11.43 9.29 10.56
N GLY A 97 11.73 8.02 10.26
CA GLY A 97 10.72 7.10 9.70
C GLY A 97 10.34 7.36 8.24
N HIS A 98 11.08 8.23 7.53
CA HIS A 98 10.82 8.51 6.12
C HIS A 98 11.62 7.59 5.20
N TYR A 99 11.06 7.29 4.03
CA TYR A 99 11.62 6.38 3.04
C TYR A 99 11.34 6.89 1.62
N ILE A 100 12.23 6.52 0.69
CA ILE A 100 12.01 6.69 -0.74
C ILE A 100 12.17 5.32 -1.41
N GLY A 101 11.28 4.99 -2.33
CA GLY A 101 11.37 3.77 -3.13
C GLY A 101 11.41 4.03 -4.63
N THR A 102 12.02 3.13 -5.37
CA THR A 102 11.86 3.01 -6.82
C THR A 102 11.69 1.55 -7.21
N ALA A 103 10.99 1.30 -8.31
CA ALA A 103 10.90 -0.02 -8.94
C ALA A 103 10.73 0.18 -10.47
N GLY A 104 10.88 -0.89 -11.25
CA GLY A 104 10.89 -0.80 -12.71
C GLY A 104 9.58 -0.30 -13.33
N ASP A 105 8.46 -0.51 -12.65
CA ASP A 105 7.10 -0.13 -13.04
C ASP A 105 6.58 1.11 -12.29
N VAL A 106 7.37 1.66 -11.36
CA VAL A 106 7.02 2.85 -10.60
C VAL A 106 7.40 4.11 -11.36
N VAL A 107 6.44 5.02 -11.50
CA VAL A 107 6.66 6.32 -12.12
C VAL A 107 7.25 7.27 -11.08
N GLY A 108 8.53 7.61 -11.24
CA GLY A 108 9.23 8.53 -10.35
C GLY A 108 9.70 7.82 -9.07
N LYS A 109 9.17 8.24 -7.92
CA LYS A 109 9.57 7.74 -6.59
C LYS A 109 8.34 7.45 -5.77
N ALA A 110 8.38 6.34 -5.04
CA ALA A 110 7.48 6.09 -3.93
C ALA A 110 7.95 6.87 -2.69
N LEU A 111 6.99 7.36 -1.92
CA LEU A 111 7.22 8.07 -0.66
C LEU A 111 6.66 7.24 0.49
N GLY A 112 7.48 6.98 1.50
CA GLY A 112 7.07 6.20 2.66
C GLY A 112 7.27 6.96 3.96
N GLU A 113 6.37 6.75 4.91
CA GLU A 113 6.46 7.29 6.27
C GLU A 113 5.95 6.25 7.27
N SER A 114 6.75 5.94 8.30
CA SER A 114 6.35 5.04 9.38
C SER A 114 6.19 5.77 10.70
N ASN A 115 5.10 5.46 11.41
CA ASN A 115 4.82 5.97 12.74
C ASN A 115 4.02 4.93 13.55
N GLY A 116 4.49 4.61 14.76
CA GLY A 116 3.93 3.50 15.54
C GLY A 116 4.04 2.16 14.78
N PHE A 117 2.97 1.35 14.80
CA PHE A 117 2.90 0.09 14.04
C PHE A 117 2.53 0.27 12.56
N ALA A 118 2.33 1.50 12.09
CA ALA A 118 1.86 1.81 10.75
C ALA A 118 3.00 2.30 9.85
N LEU A 119 2.90 1.97 8.56
CA LEU A 119 3.68 2.51 7.47
C LEU A 119 2.70 2.93 6.37
N HIS A 120 2.81 4.17 5.91
CA HIS A 120 2.13 4.67 4.72
C HIS A 120 3.11 4.68 3.55
N TRP A 121 2.66 4.32 2.37
CA TRP A 121 3.47 4.23 1.17
C TRP A 121 2.67 4.69 -0.06
N ASP A 122 3.07 5.81 -0.65
CA ASP A 122 2.39 6.42 -1.80
C ASP A 122 3.25 6.33 -3.06
N TYR A 123 2.68 5.87 -4.17
CA TYR A 123 3.37 5.80 -5.45
C TYR A 123 2.44 5.75 -6.66
N GLN A 124 3.01 5.96 -7.85
CA GLN A 124 2.31 5.84 -9.12
C GLN A 124 2.88 4.69 -9.95
N LEU A 125 2.00 4.00 -10.66
CA LEU A 125 2.33 2.85 -11.48
C LEU A 125 1.55 2.90 -12.80
N ASP A 126 2.21 2.55 -13.89
CA ASP A 126 1.58 2.38 -15.20
C ASP A 126 1.14 0.92 -15.33
N LEU A 127 -0.18 0.69 -15.35
CA LEU A 127 -0.77 -0.65 -15.46
C LEU A 127 -1.24 -0.92 -16.89
N PRO A 128 -0.93 -2.09 -17.46
CA PRO A 128 -1.53 -2.50 -18.72
C PRO A 128 -2.99 -2.90 -18.51
N VAL A 129 -3.92 -2.11 -19.03
CA VAL A 129 -5.37 -2.38 -19.00
C VAL A 129 -5.90 -2.33 -20.43
N ASP A 130 -6.45 -3.44 -20.92
CA ASP A 130 -7.00 -3.57 -22.28
C ASP A 130 -6.04 -3.09 -23.39
N GLY A 131 -4.75 -3.36 -23.22
CA GLY A 131 -3.69 -2.97 -24.17
C GLY A 131 -3.28 -1.50 -24.13
N LYS A 132 -3.71 -0.75 -23.10
CA LYS A 132 -3.28 0.64 -22.85
C LYS A 132 -2.60 0.75 -21.50
N GLU A 133 -1.56 1.59 -21.43
CA GLU A 133 -0.94 1.97 -20.16
C GLU A 133 -1.84 2.97 -19.42
N VAL A 134 -2.28 2.58 -18.23
CA VAL A 134 -3.11 3.40 -17.35
C VAL A 134 -2.32 3.73 -16.10
N ARG A 135 -1.94 5.00 -15.97
CA ARG A 135 -1.33 5.51 -14.74
C ARG A 135 -2.32 5.57 -13.61
N VAL A 136 -2.05 4.85 -12.53
CA VAL A 136 -2.82 4.87 -11.27
C VAL A 136 -1.93 5.28 -10.09
N THR A 137 -2.56 5.72 -9.01
CA THR A 137 -1.91 5.98 -7.72
C THR A 137 -2.30 4.88 -6.74
N PHE A 138 -1.31 4.37 -6.02
CA PHE A 138 -1.45 3.45 -4.91
C PHE A 138 -1.23 4.21 -3.60
N ASP A 139 -2.24 4.17 -2.74
CA ASP A 139 -2.23 4.66 -1.36
C ASP A 139 -2.21 3.45 -0.43
N ASP A 140 -1.00 3.04 -0.03
CA ASP A 140 -0.76 1.79 0.68
C ASP A 140 -0.56 2.04 2.16
N TRP A 141 -1.36 1.36 2.97
CA TRP A 141 -1.19 1.30 4.41
C TRP A 141 -0.78 -0.09 4.84
N LEU A 142 0.33 -0.18 5.57
CA LEU A 142 0.86 -1.40 6.15
C LEU A 142 0.79 -1.30 7.67
N TYR A 143 0.20 -2.30 8.30
CA TYR A 143 0.01 -2.36 9.74
C TYR A 143 0.69 -3.60 10.29
N GLN A 144 1.71 -3.41 11.12
CA GLN A 144 2.36 -4.50 11.83
C GLN A 144 1.45 -4.99 12.97
N VAL A 145 0.93 -6.20 12.81
CA VAL A 145 0.06 -6.85 13.80
C VAL A 145 0.90 -7.48 14.92
N ASP A 146 1.98 -8.15 14.53
CA ASP A 146 2.95 -8.74 15.45
C ASP A 146 4.35 -8.84 14.81
N ASN A 147 5.26 -9.61 15.42
CA ASN A 147 6.64 -9.76 14.93
C ASN A 147 6.76 -10.49 13.58
N LYS A 148 5.71 -11.17 13.12
CA LYS A 148 5.68 -11.94 11.88
C LYS A 148 4.68 -11.39 10.86
N VAL A 149 3.57 -10.83 11.30
CA VAL A 149 2.43 -10.50 10.44
C VAL A 149 2.29 -8.98 10.23
N VAL A 150 2.20 -8.59 8.95
CA VAL A 150 1.81 -7.25 8.51
C VAL A 150 0.57 -7.38 7.62
N ILE A 151 -0.43 -6.56 7.86
CA ILE A 151 -1.58 -6.42 6.95
C ILE A 151 -1.33 -5.19 6.08
N ASN A 152 -1.43 -5.36 4.77
CA ASN A 152 -1.38 -4.26 3.83
C ASN A 152 -2.75 -4.07 3.14
N ARG A 153 -3.16 -2.81 3.06
CA ARG A 153 -4.37 -2.35 2.39
C ARG A 153 -4.00 -1.19 1.47
N SER A 154 -4.20 -1.38 0.18
CA SER A 154 -3.86 -0.44 -0.87
C SER A 154 -5.11 0.07 -1.55
N VAL A 155 -5.34 1.38 -1.57
CA VAL A 155 -6.40 1.98 -2.38
C VAL A 155 -5.82 2.41 -3.72
N ILE A 156 -6.41 1.94 -4.82
CA ILE A 156 -5.99 2.32 -6.17
C ILE A 156 -6.90 3.43 -6.66
N THR A 157 -6.31 4.57 -7.04
CA THR A 157 -7.06 5.71 -7.59
C THR A 157 -6.59 6.11 -8.98
N LYS A 158 -7.51 6.66 -9.76
CA LYS A 158 -7.25 7.29 -11.05
C LYS A 158 -7.89 8.67 -11.05
N TRP A 159 -7.07 9.71 -11.23
CA TRP A 159 -7.55 11.11 -11.20
C TRP A 159 -8.36 11.45 -9.94
N GLY A 160 -7.97 10.88 -8.79
CA GLY A 160 -8.67 11.06 -7.51
C GLY A 160 -9.89 10.17 -7.28
N PHE A 161 -10.31 9.38 -8.28
CA PHE A 161 -11.42 8.43 -8.13
C PHE A 161 -10.90 7.03 -7.81
N ARG A 162 -11.46 6.39 -6.79
CA ARG A 162 -11.16 4.99 -6.46
C ARG A 162 -11.58 4.07 -7.61
N VAL A 163 -10.64 3.26 -8.08
CA VAL A 163 -10.85 2.29 -9.17
C VAL A 163 -10.67 0.84 -8.73
N GLY A 164 -9.98 0.62 -7.61
CA GLY A 164 -9.78 -0.71 -7.04
C GLY A 164 -9.18 -0.65 -5.64
N GLU A 165 -8.92 -1.83 -5.09
CA GLU A 165 -8.25 -2.01 -3.81
C GLU A 165 -7.47 -3.33 -3.82
N VAL A 166 -6.33 -3.37 -3.13
CA VAL A 166 -5.59 -4.60 -2.84
C VAL A 166 -5.53 -4.78 -1.34
N ILE A 167 -5.78 -6.01 -0.89
CA ILE A 167 -5.58 -6.39 0.51
C ILE A 167 -4.70 -7.62 0.52
N LEU A 168 -3.60 -7.58 1.28
CA LEU A 168 -2.75 -8.74 1.48
C LEU A 168 -2.25 -8.83 2.92
N VAL A 169 -1.89 -10.06 3.30
CA VAL A 169 -1.20 -10.36 4.54
C VAL A 169 0.21 -10.79 4.19
N ILE A 170 1.19 -10.11 4.78
CA ILE A 170 2.61 -10.42 4.66
C ILE A 170 3.03 -11.16 5.93
N THR A 171 3.76 -12.25 5.78
CA THR A 171 4.24 -13.08 6.89
C THR A 171 5.72 -13.40 6.71
N LYS A 172 6.51 -13.20 7.76
CA LYS A 172 7.89 -13.70 7.84
C LYS A 172 7.92 -15.23 7.89
N LYS A 173 8.83 -15.84 7.12
CA LYS A 173 9.11 -17.28 7.20
C LYS A 173 9.93 -17.63 8.44
#